data_AF-A0A959LAS2-F1
#
_entry.id   AF-A0A959LAS2-F1
#
_cell.length_a   1.000
_cell.length_b   1.000
_cell.length_c   1.000
_cell.angle_alpha   90.00
_cell.angle_beta   90.00
_cell.angle_gamma   90.00
#
_symmetry.space_group_name_H-M   'P 1'
#
loop_
_entity.id
_entity.type
_entity.pdbx_description
1 polymer ?
#
loop_
_entity_poly.entity_id
_entity_poly.type
_entity_poly.pdbx_seq_one_letter_code
_entity_poly.pdbx_strand_id
1 'polypeptide(L)'
;MKSKFLNFLGLFGIILLLASCGREETGELTGVMDRPAWGGINPYGMVYVPSGSLNIGGSDQDIFNTHLQRSKTISIQGFFMDDTEITNNEYRQFVYWVRDSIAHNLLGDVTEDDYGNEKIDWETELDYTYEELDDMFFMGDMQLNNKRELNTNKLIFKYQSFDWQKAEH
;
A
#
# COMPACT_ATOMS: atom_id res chain seq x y z
N MET A 1 51.60 -41.59 -43.56
CA MET A 1 50.71 -41.92 -42.41
C MET A 1 51.11 -41.23 -41.10
N LYS A 2 52.39 -40.97 -40.81
CA LYS A 2 52.84 -40.38 -39.53
C LYS A 2 52.33 -38.94 -39.26
N SER A 3 52.23 -38.09 -40.28
CA SER A 3 51.73 -36.70 -40.12
C SER A 3 50.23 -36.62 -39.83
N LYS A 4 49.42 -37.50 -40.43
CA LYS A 4 47.98 -37.57 -40.15
C LYS A 4 47.69 -38.13 -38.75
N PHE A 5 48.53 -39.04 -38.25
CA PHE A 5 48.44 -39.56 -36.87
C PHE A 5 48.82 -38.49 -35.83
N LEU A 6 49.87 -37.69 -36.12
CA LEU A 6 50.29 -36.59 -35.24
C LEU A 6 49.24 -35.47 -35.17
N ASN A 7 48.59 -35.14 -36.30
CA ASN A 7 47.48 -34.19 -36.33
C ASN A 7 46.24 -34.69 -35.57
N PHE A 8 45.95 -35.99 -35.63
CA PHE A 8 44.82 -36.59 -34.90
C PHE A 8 45.07 -36.61 -33.39
N LEU A 9 46.32 -36.89 -32.97
CA LEU A 9 46.74 -36.83 -31.57
C LEU A 9 46.70 -35.40 -31.03
N GLY A 10 47.11 -34.41 -31.84
CA GLY A 10 47.00 -33.00 -31.50
C GLY A 10 45.54 -32.53 -31.33
N LEU A 11 44.63 -32.98 -32.20
CA LEU A 11 43.20 -32.67 -32.10
C LEU A 11 42.58 -33.29 -30.84
N PHE A 12 42.95 -34.52 -30.50
CA PHE A 12 42.48 -35.20 -29.30
C PHE A 12 42.98 -34.53 -28.01
N GLY A 13 44.23 -34.04 -28.01
CA GLY A 13 44.79 -33.26 -26.89
C GLY A 13 44.04 -31.93 -26.65
N ILE A 14 43.61 -31.25 -27.71
CA ILE A 14 42.84 -30.00 -27.61
C ILE A 14 41.44 -30.27 -27.03
N ILE A 15 40.79 -31.37 -27.42
CA ILE A 15 39.47 -31.75 -26.89
C ILE A 15 39.55 -32.08 -25.40
N LEU A 16 40.61 -32.76 -24.96
CA LEU A 16 40.87 -33.04 -23.54
C LEU A 16 41.09 -31.76 -22.71
N LEU A 17 41.78 -30.77 -23.27
CA LEU A 17 41.98 -29.48 -22.60
C LEU A 17 40.68 -28.68 -22.48
N LEU A 18 39.80 -28.73 -23.47
CA LEU A 18 38.48 -28.08 -23.43
C LEU A 18 37.51 -28.79 -22.47
N ALA A 19 37.65 -30.10 -22.29
CA ALA A 19 36.85 -30.86 -21.30
C ALA A 19 37.30 -30.64 -19.84
N SER A 20 38.48 -30.04 -19.62
CA SER A 20 39.02 -29.73 -18.29
C SER A 20 38.58 -28.37 -17.73
N CYS A 21 37.78 -27.59 -18.47
CA CYS A 21 37.17 -26.37 -17.93
C CYS A 21 36.13 -26.80 -16.89
N GLY A 22 36.54 -26.75 -15.62
CA GLY A 22 35.80 -27.24 -14.47
C GLY A 22 34.43 -26.58 -14.37
N ARG A 23 33.42 -27.38 -14.03
CA ARG A 23 32.13 -26.86 -13.61
C ARG A 23 32.35 -26.14 -12.28
N GLU A 24 32.10 -24.84 -12.24
CA GLU A 24 31.96 -24.09 -10.99
C GLU A 24 30.70 -24.61 -10.29
N GLU A 25 30.84 -25.67 -9.51
CA GLU A 25 29.87 -26.00 -8.48
C GLU A 25 30.16 -25.07 -7.29
N THR A 26 29.65 -23.84 -7.38
CA THR A 26 29.55 -22.98 -6.22
C THR A 26 28.63 -23.71 -5.23
N GLY A 27 29.18 -24.22 -4.13
CA GLY A 27 28.46 -24.96 -3.09
C GLY A 27 27.42 -24.13 -2.33
N GLU A 28 26.91 -23.07 -2.95
CA GLU A 28 25.83 -22.24 -2.47
C GLU A 28 24.51 -22.98 -2.66
N LEU A 29 23.65 -22.90 -1.65
CA LEU A 29 22.28 -23.38 -1.71
C LEU A 29 21.49 -22.53 -2.72
N THR A 30 21.56 -22.91 -4.00
CA THR A 30 20.64 -22.38 -5.00
C THR A 30 19.27 -23.01 -4.73
N GLY A 31 18.34 -22.24 -4.17
CA GLY A 31 16.98 -22.69 -3.88
C GLY A 31 16.23 -23.17 -5.14
N VAL A 32 14.92 -23.40 -5.02
CA VAL A 32 14.09 -23.87 -6.14
C VAL A 32 14.22 -22.91 -7.34
N MET A 33 14.76 -23.41 -8.45
CA MET A 33 15.13 -22.66 -9.67
C MET A 33 13.93 -21.99 -10.37
N ASP A 34 12.70 -22.44 -10.06
CA ASP A 34 11.45 -21.93 -10.64
C ASP A 34 10.56 -21.22 -9.60
N ARG A 35 11.15 -20.48 -8.64
CA ARG A 35 10.33 -19.63 -7.78
C ARG A 35 9.77 -18.46 -8.62
N PRO A 36 8.44 -18.30 -8.75
CA PRO A 36 7.89 -17.14 -9.42
C PRO A 36 8.42 -15.89 -8.73
N ALA A 37 8.97 -14.96 -9.51
CA ALA A 37 9.36 -13.67 -8.99
C ALA A 37 8.12 -13.04 -8.36
N TRP A 38 8.16 -12.83 -7.03
CA TRP A 38 7.10 -12.12 -6.34
C TRP A 38 7.23 -10.65 -6.75
N GLY A 39 6.56 -10.27 -7.83
CA GLY A 39 6.26 -8.89 -8.13
C GLY A 39 5.24 -8.47 -7.10
N GLY A 40 5.69 -7.76 -6.07
CA GLY A 40 4.85 -7.42 -4.93
C GLY A 40 3.51 -6.86 -5.34
N ILE A 41 2.49 -7.12 -4.51
CA ILE A 41 1.19 -6.50 -4.70
C ILE A 41 1.40 -5.02 -4.39
N ASN A 42 1.54 -4.21 -5.43
CA ASN A 42 1.49 -2.76 -5.27
C ASN A 42 0.02 -2.36 -5.29
N PRO A 43 -0.55 -1.85 -4.18
CA PRO A 43 -1.91 -1.35 -4.19
C PRO A 43 -2.08 -0.28 -5.27
N TYR A 44 -3.28 -0.19 -5.82
CA TYR A 44 -3.57 0.81 -6.85
C TYR A 44 -3.32 2.23 -6.31
N GLY A 45 -2.61 3.07 -7.06
CA GLY A 45 -2.29 4.44 -6.67
C GLY A 45 -1.17 4.58 -5.63
N MET A 46 -0.48 3.48 -5.27
CA MET A 46 0.65 3.51 -4.34
C MET A 46 1.96 3.08 -5.01
N VAL A 47 3.07 3.35 -4.35
CA VAL A 47 4.42 2.90 -4.70
C VAL A 47 5.10 2.28 -3.49
N TYR A 48 5.85 1.20 -3.71
CA TYR A 48 6.63 0.58 -2.65
C TYR A 48 7.93 1.35 -2.39
N VAL A 49 8.11 1.83 -1.16
CA VAL A 49 9.34 2.45 -0.68
C VAL A 49 10.19 1.38 0.02
N PRO A 50 11.39 1.05 -0.49
CA PRO A 50 12.21 0.00 0.09
C PRO A 50 12.78 0.39 1.44
N SER A 51 13.07 -0.62 2.28
CA SER A 51 13.75 -0.41 3.56
C SER A 51 15.16 0.15 3.38
N GLY A 52 15.55 1.10 4.21
CA GLY A 52 16.87 1.70 4.15
C GLY A 52 17.14 2.68 5.29
N SER A 53 18.33 3.29 5.27
CA SER A 53 18.70 4.36 6.19
C SER A 53 18.66 5.71 5.47
N LEU A 54 18.05 6.70 6.12
CA LEU A 54 17.89 8.06 5.64
C LEU A 54 18.50 9.03 6.65
N ASN A 55 19.28 10.00 6.19
CA ASN A 55 19.71 11.13 7.01
C ASN A 55 18.69 12.27 6.85
N ILE A 56 17.92 12.56 7.90
CA ILE A 56 16.91 13.63 7.92
C ILE A 56 17.48 14.85 8.63
N GLY A 57 17.30 16.03 8.04
CA GLY A 57 17.74 17.31 8.59
C GLY A 57 18.32 18.20 7.49
N GLY A 58 18.43 19.51 7.76
CA GLY A 58 19.08 20.43 6.84
C GLY A 58 20.57 20.09 6.70
N SER A 59 21.02 19.88 5.46
CA SER A 59 22.46 19.89 5.12
C SER A 59 23.01 21.31 5.06
N ASP A 60 22.15 22.28 4.77
CA ASP A 60 22.52 23.64 4.41
C ASP A 60 22.43 24.57 5.62
N GLN A 61 23.29 25.59 5.63
CA GLN A 61 23.21 26.66 6.63
C GLN A 61 21.90 27.43 6.46
N ASP A 62 21.13 27.53 7.55
CA ASP A 62 20.08 28.54 7.71
C ASP A 62 20.67 29.94 7.44
N ILE A 63 19.87 30.88 6.92
CA ILE A 63 20.23 32.28 6.65
C ILE A 63 20.87 32.93 7.89
N PHE A 64 20.43 32.53 9.09
CA PHE A 64 20.96 33.01 10.37
C PHE A 64 22.07 32.13 10.97
N ASN A 65 22.50 31.08 10.27
CA ASN A 65 23.53 30.13 10.68
C ASN A 65 23.31 29.56 12.10
N THR A 66 22.04 29.39 12.49
CA THR A 66 21.66 29.05 13.87
C THR A 66 21.87 27.57 14.21
N HIS A 67 22.15 26.72 13.21
CA HIS A 67 22.38 25.27 13.37
C HIS A 67 21.30 24.55 14.20
N LEU A 68 20.07 25.06 14.18
CA LEU A 68 18.98 24.51 14.99
C LEU A 68 18.53 23.11 14.50
N GLN A 69 18.77 22.79 13.24
CA GLN A 69 18.40 21.51 12.65
C GLN A 69 19.61 20.58 12.56
N ARG A 70 19.77 19.70 13.56
CA ARG A 70 20.80 18.63 13.52
C ARG A 70 20.33 17.49 12.62
N SER A 71 21.19 17.02 11.74
CA SER A 71 20.95 15.82 10.94
C SER A 71 20.85 14.59 11.84
N LYS A 72 19.83 13.74 11.63
CA LYS A 72 19.63 12.46 12.31
C LYS A 72 19.51 11.34 11.29
N THR A 73 20.18 10.22 11.55
CA THR A 73 20.02 9.00 10.75
C THR A 73 18.86 8.19 11.30
N ILE A 74 17.89 7.88 10.45
CA ILE A 74 16.72 7.07 10.78
C ILE A 74 16.72 5.83 9.88
N SER A 75 16.44 4.67 10.47
CA SER A 75 16.19 3.44 9.73
C SER A 75 14.68 3.30 9.50
N ILE A 76 14.27 3.10 8.26
CA ILE A 76 12.87 2.98 7.88
C ILE A 76 12.64 1.57 7.30
N GLN A 77 11.63 0.89 7.81
CA GLN A 77 11.15 -0.37 7.23
C GLN A 77 10.35 -0.09 5.97
N GLY A 78 10.45 -0.95 4.96
CA GLY A 78 9.75 -0.74 3.69
C GLY A 78 8.23 -0.67 3.86
N PHE A 79 7.61 0.29 3.20
CA PHE A 79 6.18 0.61 3.31
C PHE A 79 5.66 1.12 1.96
N PHE A 80 4.33 1.24 1.82
CA PHE A 80 3.70 1.81 0.63
C PHE A 80 3.38 3.29 0.86
N MET A 81 3.63 4.12 -0.14
CA MET A 81 3.29 5.55 -0.15
C MET A 81 2.40 5.84 -1.36
N ASP A 82 1.47 6.78 -1.24
CA ASP A 82 0.67 7.23 -2.39
C ASP A 82 1.57 7.82 -3.49
N ASP A 83 1.30 7.48 -4.75
CA ASP A 83 2.07 7.96 -5.91
C ASP A 83 1.85 9.47 -6.15
N THR A 84 0.64 9.95 -5.86
CA THR A 84 0.26 11.36 -5.97
C THR A 84 -0.49 11.84 -4.74
N GLU A 85 -0.50 13.16 -4.51
CA GLU A 85 -1.39 13.75 -3.50
C GLU A 85 -2.86 13.40 -3.78
N ILE A 86 -3.64 13.23 -2.71
CA ILE A 86 -5.07 12.94 -2.80
C ILE A 86 -5.79 14.03 -3.59
N THR A 87 -6.43 13.64 -4.69
CA THR A 87 -7.18 14.54 -5.55
C THR A 87 -8.50 14.96 -4.91
N ASN A 88 -9.03 16.10 -5.35
CA ASN A 88 -10.37 16.55 -4.92
C ASN A 88 -11.47 15.54 -5.22
N ASN A 89 -11.31 14.68 -6.22
CA ASN A 89 -12.31 13.66 -6.55
C ASN A 89 -12.24 12.46 -5.60
N GLU A 90 -11.04 12.00 -5.26
CA GLU A 90 -10.82 10.94 -4.26
C GLU A 90 -11.30 11.39 -2.88
N TYR A 91 -11.02 12.64 -2.51
CA TYR A 91 -11.54 13.19 -1.26
C TYR A 91 -13.07 13.22 -1.23
N ARG A 92 -13.73 13.53 -2.36
CA ARG A 92 -15.20 13.47 -2.45
C ARG A 92 -15.75 12.06 -2.30
N GLN A 93 -15.08 11.05 -2.87
CA GLN A 93 -15.47 9.65 -2.68
C GLN A 93 -15.44 9.25 -1.20
N PHE A 94 -14.40 9.66 -0.48
CA PHE A 94 -14.33 9.46 0.97
C PHE A 94 -15.48 10.16 1.70
N VAL A 95 -15.76 11.43 1.38
CA VAL A 95 -16.87 12.18 2.01
C VAL A 95 -18.21 11.52 1.72
N TYR A 96 -18.45 11.04 0.51
CA TYR A 96 -19.67 10.30 0.16
C TYR A 96 -19.74 8.99 0.93
N TRP A 97 -18.66 8.22 1.00
CA TRP A 97 -18.64 7.00 1.79
C TRP A 97 -18.98 7.24 3.27
N VAL A 98 -18.43 8.31 3.88
CA VAL A 98 -18.76 8.67 5.27
C VAL A 98 -20.23 9.08 5.39
N ARG A 99 -20.73 9.93 4.50
CA ARG A 99 -22.15 10.34 4.46
C ARG A 99 -23.07 9.12 4.35
N ASP A 100 -22.76 8.22 3.44
CA ASP A 100 -23.58 7.05 3.13
C ASP A 100 -23.54 6.07 4.33
N SER A 101 -22.38 5.89 4.96
CA SER A 101 -22.26 5.05 6.16
C SER A 101 -23.12 5.57 7.32
N ILE A 102 -23.20 6.89 7.51
CA ILE A 102 -24.01 7.49 8.57
C ILE A 102 -25.50 7.31 8.24
N ALA A 103 -25.88 7.49 6.98
CA ALA A 103 -27.26 7.30 6.54
C ALA A 103 -27.74 5.86 6.76
N HIS A 104 -26.95 4.86 6.35
CA HIS A 104 -27.28 3.45 6.61
C HIS A 104 -27.42 3.13 8.10
N ASN A 105 -26.52 3.66 8.95
CA ASN A 105 -26.63 3.47 10.39
C ASN A 105 -27.91 4.09 10.98
N LEU A 106 -28.35 5.24 10.46
CA LEU A 106 -29.60 5.89 10.91
C LEU A 106 -30.85 5.14 10.45
N LEU A 107 -30.83 4.60 9.23
CA LEU A 107 -31.92 3.78 8.69
C LEU A 107 -31.97 2.37 9.30
N GLY A 108 -30.88 1.93 9.95
CA GLY A 108 -30.77 0.59 10.49
C GLY A 108 -30.47 -0.46 9.42
N ASP A 109 -29.86 -0.06 8.30
CA ASP A 109 -29.43 -0.94 7.21
C ASP A 109 -28.17 -1.71 7.65
N VAL A 110 -28.35 -2.63 8.59
CA VAL A 110 -27.27 -3.46 9.15
C VAL A 110 -27.57 -4.94 8.97
N THR A 111 -26.53 -5.70 8.64
CA THR A 111 -26.50 -7.16 8.58
C THR A 111 -25.67 -7.70 9.73
N GLU A 112 -26.09 -8.85 10.26
CA GLU A 112 -25.39 -9.54 11.35
C GLU A 112 -24.47 -10.61 10.75
N ASP A 113 -23.22 -10.66 11.19
CA ASP A 113 -22.32 -11.76 10.83
C ASP A 113 -22.51 -13.01 11.70
N ASP A 114 -21.89 -14.13 11.32
CA ASP A 114 -21.99 -15.41 12.05
C ASP A 114 -21.53 -15.32 13.53
N TYR A 115 -20.86 -14.24 13.91
CA TYR A 115 -20.34 -13.98 15.25
C TYR A 115 -21.16 -12.93 16.03
N GLY A 116 -22.27 -12.46 15.46
CA GLY A 116 -23.16 -11.48 16.08
C GLY A 116 -22.67 -10.03 15.98
N ASN A 117 -21.74 -9.72 15.09
CA ASN A 117 -21.31 -8.34 14.86
C ASN A 117 -22.17 -7.70 13.76
N GLU A 118 -22.68 -6.51 14.04
CA GLU A 118 -23.42 -5.69 13.09
C GLU A 118 -22.46 -5.03 12.08
N LYS A 119 -22.78 -5.13 10.80
CA LYS A 119 -22.08 -4.48 9.69
C LYS A 119 -23.09 -3.76 8.81
N ILE A 120 -22.69 -2.62 8.25
CA ILE A 120 -23.53 -1.89 7.31
C ILE A 120 -23.79 -2.75 6.08
N ASP A 121 -25.06 -2.85 5.69
CA ASP A 121 -25.48 -3.46 4.45
C ASP A 121 -25.40 -2.44 3.30
N TRP A 122 -24.34 -2.54 2.51
CA TRP A 122 -24.11 -1.68 1.36
C TRP A 122 -24.91 -2.08 0.11
N GLU A 123 -25.65 -3.21 0.14
CA GLU A 123 -26.52 -3.61 -0.97
C GLU A 123 -27.86 -2.88 -0.95
N THR A 124 -28.27 -2.38 0.22
CA THR A 124 -29.51 -1.62 0.38
C THR A 124 -29.40 -0.24 -0.28
N GLU A 125 -30.39 0.16 -1.07
CA GLU A 125 -30.40 1.47 -1.73
C GLU A 125 -30.74 2.61 -0.75
N LEU A 126 -29.88 3.63 -0.71
CA LEU A 126 -30.11 4.83 0.09
C LEU A 126 -31.04 5.82 -0.61
N ASP A 127 -32.17 6.12 0.03
CA ASP A 127 -33.03 7.24 -0.35
C ASP A 127 -32.89 8.39 0.66
N TYR A 128 -32.26 9.49 0.23
CA TYR A 128 -32.11 10.70 1.03
C TYR A 128 -33.40 11.47 1.26
N THR A 129 -34.54 11.05 0.72
CA THR A 129 -35.82 11.72 0.97
C THR A 129 -36.46 11.34 2.30
N TYR A 130 -36.02 10.25 2.93
CA TYR A 130 -36.50 9.80 4.23
C TYR A 130 -36.32 10.86 5.33
N GLU A 131 -37.31 10.93 6.23
CA GLU A 131 -37.39 11.89 7.35
C GLU A 131 -36.40 11.51 8.46
N GLU A 132 -36.14 10.22 8.64
CA GLU A 132 -35.14 9.67 9.57
C GLU A 132 -33.73 10.21 9.31
N LEU A 133 -33.45 10.63 8.07
CA LEU A 133 -32.19 11.23 7.68
C LEU A 133 -32.12 12.74 7.89
N ASP A 134 -33.20 13.41 8.31
CA ASP A 134 -33.21 14.87 8.49
C ASP A 134 -32.19 15.33 9.55
N ASP A 135 -31.89 14.49 10.54
CA ASP A 135 -30.85 14.73 11.56
C ASP A 135 -29.44 14.95 10.98
N MET A 136 -29.20 14.49 9.75
CA MET A 136 -27.95 14.71 9.02
C MET A 136 -27.86 16.10 8.37
N PHE A 137 -28.98 16.79 8.20
CA PHE A 137 -29.05 18.07 7.50
C PHE A 137 -29.16 19.23 8.47
N PHE A 138 -28.89 20.45 7.99
CA PHE A 138 -29.23 21.64 8.77
C PHE A 138 -30.75 21.76 8.90
N MET A 139 -31.22 22.12 10.10
CA MET A 139 -32.64 22.32 10.40
C MET A 139 -32.91 23.77 10.81
N GLY A 140 -34.13 24.25 10.58
CA GLY A 140 -34.61 25.53 11.07
C GLY A 140 -33.83 26.74 10.57
N ASP A 141 -33.43 27.61 11.50
CA ASP A 141 -32.69 28.86 11.23
C ASP A 141 -31.24 28.65 10.77
N MET A 142 -30.71 27.43 10.89
CA MET A 142 -29.38 27.08 10.40
C MET A 142 -29.35 26.77 8.89
N GLN A 143 -30.51 26.61 8.23
CA GLN A 143 -30.56 26.36 6.78
C GLN A 143 -30.24 27.62 6.00
N LEU A 144 -29.24 27.54 5.11
CA LEU A 144 -28.95 28.62 4.19
C LEU A 144 -29.94 28.56 3.01
N ASN A 145 -30.66 29.66 2.74
CA ASN A 145 -31.60 29.79 1.62
C ASN A 145 -32.72 28.72 1.57
N ASN A 146 -33.15 28.19 2.73
CA ASN A 146 -34.13 27.09 2.83
C ASN A 146 -33.77 25.85 1.97
N LYS A 147 -32.47 25.63 1.75
CA LYS A 147 -31.98 24.44 1.05
C LYS A 147 -31.65 23.36 2.07
N ARG A 148 -31.99 22.11 1.71
CA ARG A 148 -31.59 20.92 2.45
C ARG A 148 -30.11 20.65 2.20
N GLU A 149 -29.27 21.24 3.05
CA GLU A 149 -27.81 21.12 2.99
C GLU A 149 -27.29 20.21 4.12
N LEU A 150 -26.33 19.36 3.78
CA LEU A 150 -25.74 18.39 4.71
C LEU A 150 -24.97 19.13 5.80
N ASN A 151 -25.20 18.75 7.06
CA ASN A 151 -24.50 19.34 8.19
C ASN A 151 -23.11 18.72 8.33
N THR A 152 -22.07 19.44 7.92
CA THR A 152 -20.67 18.97 7.97
C THR A 152 -20.20 18.65 9.38
N ASN A 153 -20.79 19.24 10.42
CA ASN A 153 -20.43 18.95 11.81
C ASN A 153 -20.90 17.55 12.26
N LYS A 154 -21.79 16.91 11.50
CA LYS A 154 -22.29 15.57 11.77
C LYS A 154 -21.48 14.48 11.07
N LEU A 155 -20.59 14.83 10.13
CA LEU A 155 -19.72 13.90 9.40
C LEU A 155 -18.51 13.49 10.25
N ILE A 156 -18.79 12.84 11.38
CA ILE A 156 -17.77 12.34 12.29
C ILE A 156 -17.51 10.87 11.95
N PHE A 157 -16.32 10.59 11.42
CA PHE A 157 -15.88 9.22 11.17
C PHE A 157 -15.03 8.70 12.32
N LYS A 158 -15.11 7.39 12.56
CA LYS A 158 -14.22 6.69 13.50
C LYS A 158 -13.26 5.83 12.68
N TYR A 159 -11.98 5.90 13.01
CA TYR A 159 -11.01 4.95 12.47
C TYR A 159 -10.88 3.77 13.43
N GLN A 160 -10.72 2.57 12.86
CA GLN A 160 -10.35 1.38 13.61
C GLN A 160 -9.00 0.92 13.06
N SER A 161 -8.04 0.71 13.96
CA SER A 161 -6.75 0.12 13.61
C SER A 161 -6.75 -1.34 14.06
N PHE A 162 -6.38 -2.24 13.16
CA PHE A 162 -6.12 -3.62 13.51
C PHE A 162 -4.65 -3.77 13.92
N ASP A 163 -4.44 -4.30 15.13
CA ASP A 163 -3.12 -4.73 15.59
C ASP A 163 -2.85 -6.14 15.07
N TRP A 164 -2.15 -6.21 13.94
CA TRP A 164 -1.82 -7.47 13.29
C TRP A 164 -0.95 -8.39 14.17
N GLN A 165 -0.09 -7.85 15.04
CA GLN A 165 0.78 -8.65 15.90
C GLN A 165 -0.01 -9.39 16.98
N LYS A 166 -1.10 -8.77 17.45
CA LYS A 166 -1.98 -9.39 18.45
C LYS A 166 -2.93 -10.42 17.84
N ALA A 167 -3.19 -10.35 16.53
CA ALA A 167 -4.07 -11.26 15.80
C ALA A 167 -3.36 -12.51 15.25
N GLU A 168 -2.02 -12.53 15.21
CA GLU A 168 -1.21 -13.63 14.68
C GLU A 168 -1.00 -14.80 15.68
N HIS A 169 -1.52 -14.66 16.90
CA HIS A 169 -1.42 -15.66 17.98
C HIS A 169 -2.74 -16.38 18.29
#